data_AF-A0A520BXI1-F1
#
_entry.id   AF-A0A520BXI1-F1
#
_cell.length_a   1.000
_cell.length_b   1.000
_cell.length_c   1.000
_cell.angle_alpha   90.00
_cell.angle_beta   90.00
_cell.angle_gamma   90.00
#
_symmetry.space_group_name_H-M   'P 1'
#
loop_
_entity.id
_entity.type
_entity.pdbx_description
1 polymer ?
#
loop_
_entity_poly.entity_id
_entity_poly.type
_entity_poly.pdbx_seq_one_letter_code
_entity_poly.pdbx_strand_id
1 'polypeptide(L)'
;MQLSFLKKIFLLSFTTLLLAISGLKAQKIVEVNDSIPQHIFTFNEIEFFEDAKNEFTFEQIKSKNFDQKFKGSISSTPQTKNLNKTYWFRIKIKNNEKARKPFLLEFFDQTIDQITAYIPQSDQLYKIENLGDANAFNKRLIHHKNFEIPVQNEGNDAQVYYFKISSSQISDVIIVLRSAEWFISYALDEYFYFGIFYGMILVFSFYNLIM
;
A
#
# COMPACT_ATOMS: atom_id res chain seq x y z
N MET A 1 -55.11 23.00 -3.09
CA MET A 1 -54.23 22.51 -2.00
C MET A 1 -53.55 21.17 -2.32
N GLN A 2 -54.22 20.21 -2.99
CA GLN A 2 -53.66 18.88 -3.32
C GLN A 2 -52.47 18.88 -4.29
N LEU A 3 -52.43 19.76 -5.29
CA LEU A 3 -51.36 19.78 -6.31
C LEU A 3 -49.97 20.15 -5.75
N SER A 4 -49.93 20.99 -4.71
CA SER A 4 -48.71 21.37 -3.98
C SER A 4 -48.16 20.20 -3.14
N PHE A 5 -49.06 19.38 -2.58
CA PHE A 5 -48.70 18.24 -1.76
C PHE A 5 -48.10 17.10 -2.58
N LEU A 6 -48.69 16.80 -3.75
CA LEU A 6 -48.16 15.83 -4.71
C LEU A 6 -46.78 16.23 -5.25
N LYS A 7 -46.54 17.52 -5.54
CA LYS A 7 -45.22 18.02 -5.93
C LYS A 7 -44.17 17.84 -4.84
N LYS A 8 -44.53 18.05 -3.56
CA LYS A 8 -43.62 17.83 -2.42
C LYS A 8 -43.27 16.36 -2.25
N ILE A 9 -44.24 15.45 -2.40
CA ILE A 9 -44.00 13.99 -2.34
C ILE A 9 -43.08 13.54 -3.48
N PHE A 10 -43.31 14.05 -4.69
CA PHE A 10 -42.45 13.75 -5.84
C PHE A 10 -41.03 14.32 -5.68
N LEU A 11 -40.89 15.53 -5.13
CA LEU A 11 -39.58 16.10 -4.84
C LEU A 11 -38.83 15.29 -3.77
N LEU A 12 -39.54 14.84 -2.74
CA LEU A 12 -38.98 14.02 -1.66
C LEU A 12 -38.54 12.65 -2.17
N SER A 13 -39.35 12.00 -3.02
CA SER A 13 -39.00 10.70 -3.60
C SER A 13 -37.81 10.80 -4.55
N PHE A 14 -37.74 11.88 -5.35
CA PHE A 14 -36.64 12.15 -6.26
C PHE A 14 -35.32 12.43 -5.53
N THR A 15 -35.37 13.15 -4.39
CA THR A 15 -34.18 13.37 -3.55
C THR A 15 -33.72 12.10 -2.84
N THR A 16 -34.64 11.26 -2.34
CA THR A 16 -34.25 9.94 -1.78
C THR A 16 -33.66 9.00 -2.83
N LEU A 17 -34.13 9.05 -4.08
CA LEU A 17 -33.60 8.25 -5.17
C LEU A 17 -32.19 8.72 -5.59
N LEU A 18 -31.95 10.03 -5.62
CA LEU A 18 -30.62 10.60 -5.86
C LEU A 18 -29.59 10.25 -4.76
N LEU A 19 -30.02 10.18 -3.50
CA LEU A 19 -29.19 9.72 -2.38
C LEU A 19 -28.93 8.20 -2.39
N ALA A 20 -29.79 7.41 -3.03
CA ALA A 20 -29.56 5.97 -3.21
C ALA A 20 -28.56 5.65 -4.34
N ILE A 21 -28.37 6.58 -5.29
CA ILE A 21 -27.47 6.41 -6.46
C ILE A 21 -26.04 6.87 -6.13
N SER A 22 -25.81 7.60 -5.03
CA SER A 22 -24.46 7.75 -4.49
C SER A 22 -23.99 6.41 -3.95
N GLY A 23 -23.52 5.55 -4.86
CA GLY A 23 -22.86 4.30 -4.54
C GLY A 23 -21.73 4.62 -3.56
N LEU A 24 -21.86 4.11 -2.34
CA LEU A 24 -20.77 4.06 -1.37
C LEU A 24 -19.61 3.35 -2.07
N LYS A 25 -18.64 4.11 -2.57
CA LYS A 25 -17.41 3.55 -3.11
C LYS A 25 -16.59 3.06 -1.93
N ALA A 26 -16.83 1.81 -1.54
CA ALA A 26 -15.97 1.12 -0.62
C ALA A 26 -14.66 0.78 -1.33
N GLN A 27 -13.53 0.97 -0.64
CA GLN A 27 -12.22 0.50 -1.08
C GLN A 27 -12.31 -0.97 -1.50
N LYS A 28 -11.72 -1.31 -2.65
CA LYS A 28 -11.66 -2.69 -3.12
C LYS A 28 -10.73 -3.50 -2.22
N ILE A 29 -11.22 -4.63 -1.71
CA ILE A 29 -10.49 -5.53 -0.82
C ILE A 29 -9.77 -6.58 -1.66
N VAL A 30 -8.51 -6.88 -1.32
CA VAL A 30 -7.71 -7.93 -1.94
C VAL A 30 -7.62 -9.12 -0.99
N GLU A 31 -7.98 -10.31 -1.44
CA GLU A 31 -7.96 -11.52 -0.61
C GLU A 31 -6.65 -12.28 -0.77
N VAL A 32 -6.13 -12.80 0.35
CA VAL A 32 -4.99 -13.72 0.34
C VAL A 32 -5.39 -15.03 -0.34
N ASN A 33 -4.62 -15.48 -1.31
CA ASN A 33 -4.97 -16.66 -2.11
C ASN A 33 -3.72 -17.40 -2.62
N ASP A 34 -3.54 -18.65 -2.22
CA ASP A 34 -2.39 -19.50 -2.60
C ASP A 34 -2.23 -19.69 -4.12
N SER A 35 -3.33 -19.58 -4.89
CA SER A 35 -3.32 -19.70 -6.35
C SER A 35 -2.85 -18.42 -7.06
N ILE A 36 -2.76 -17.30 -6.34
CA ILE A 36 -2.33 -16.00 -6.88
C ILE A 36 -0.95 -15.68 -6.30
N PRO A 37 0.14 -15.84 -7.07
CA PRO A 37 1.50 -15.69 -6.54
C PRO A 37 1.82 -14.24 -6.16
N GLN A 38 1.21 -13.27 -6.85
CA GLN A 38 1.36 -11.84 -6.61
C GLN A 38 0.10 -11.05 -6.96
N HIS A 39 -0.13 -9.93 -6.27
CA HIS A 39 -1.12 -8.91 -6.59
C HIS A 39 -0.53 -7.52 -6.39
N ILE A 40 -0.54 -6.68 -7.42
CA ILE A 40 -0.10 -5.28 -7.33
C ILE A 40 -1.33 -4.43 -7.00
N PHE A 41 -1.29 -3.69 -5.90
CA PHE A 41 -2.38 -2.77 -5.55
C PHE A 41 -2.39 -1.59 -6.52
N THR A 42 -3.53 -1.33 -7.16
CA THR A 42 -3.64 -0.25 -8.15
C THR A 42 -4.95 0.52 -8.01
N PHE A 43 -4.96 1.79 -8.43
CA PHE A 43 -6.16 2.64 -8.44
C PHE A 43 -6.90 2.62 -7.09
N ASN A 44 -8.21 2.36 -7.08
CA ASN A 44 -9.07 2.36 -5.89
C ASN A 44 -8.79 1.23 -4.88
N GLU A 45 -7.80 0.36 -5.14
CA GLU A 45 -7.28 -0.56 -4.13
C GLU A 45 -6.36 0.15 -3.13
N ILE A 46 -5.80 1.30 -3.52
CA ILE A 46 -5.02 2.18 -2.66
C ILE A 46 -5.83 3.44 -2.40
N GLU A 47 -6.00 3.78 -1.14
CA GLU A 47 -6.52 5.08 -0.75
C GLU A 47 -5.42 5.91 -0.10
N PHE A 48 -5.46 7.22 -0.31
CA PHE A 48 -4.46 8.13 0.25
C PHE A 48 -5.08 9.40 0.83
N PHE A 49 -4.35 10.01 1.75
CA PHE A 49 -4.64 11.28 2.38
C PHE A 49 -3.33 12.05 2.58
N GLU A 50 -3.29 13.31 2.15
CA GLU A 50 -2.12 14.18 2.33
C GLU A 50 -2.19 14.91 3.68
N ASP A 51 -1.19 14.67 4.52
CA ASP A 51 -0.96 15.36 5.80
C ASP A 51 0.28 16.26 5.65
N ALA A 52 0.15 17.34 4.90
CA ALA A 52 1.28 18.20 4.50
C ALA A 52 2.05 18.86 5.68
N LYS A 53 1.53 18.77 6.91
CA LYS A 53 2.16 19.33 8.11
C LYS A 53 2.53 18.26 9.13
N ASN A 54 2.24 16.99 8.87
CA ASN A 54 2.49 15.88 9.78
C ASN A 54 1.83 16.09 11.15
N GLU A 55 0.59 16.57 11.16
CA GLU A 55 -0.12 16.98 12.37
C GLU A 55 -0.95 15.85 12.99
N PHE A 56 -1.24 14.79 12.23
CA PHE A 56 -2.17 13.75 12.67
C PHE A 56 -1.45 12.52 13.22
N THR A 57 -1.95 12.08 14.38
CA THR A 57 -1.54 10.81 15.01
C THR A 57 -2.23 9.63 14.34
N PHE A 58 -1.65 8.43 14.49
CA PHE A 58 -2.25 7.21 13.95
C PHE A 58 -3.67 6.96 14.47
N GLU A 59 -3.94 7.20 15.76
CA GLU A 59 -5.28 7.04 16.35
C GLU A 59 -6.32 7.96 15.69
N GLN A 60 -5.92 9.18 15.33
CA GLN A 60 -6.79 10.08 14.57
C GLN A 60 -7.02 9.56 13.15
N ILE A 61 -5.96 9.11 12.47
CA ILE A 61 -6.03 8.57 11.10
C ILE A 61 -6.90 7.30 11.01
N LYS A 62 -6.84 6.43 12.01
CA LYS A 62 -7.65 5.21 12.13
C LYS A 62 -9.13 5.52 12.43
N SER A 63 -9.44 6.70 12.95
CA SER A 63 -10.80 7.06 13.35
C SER A 63 -11.75 7.25 12.15
N LYS A 64 -13.05 7.00 12.37
CA LYS A 64 -14.10 7.18 11.35
C LYS A 64 -14.15 8.59 10.76
N ASN A 65 -13.67 9.61 11.48
CA ASN A 65 -13.64 10.98 10.99
C ASN A 65 -12.67 11.17 9.81
N PHE A 66 -11.66 10.31 9.70
CA PHE A 66 -10.69 10.35 8.60
C PHE A 66 -11.08 9.47 7.41
N ASP A 67 -12.02 8.53 7.57
CA ASP A 67 -12.45 7.65 6.48
C ASP A 67 -12.92 8.43 5.24
N GLN A 68 -13.60 9.57 5.44
CA GLN A 68 -14.08 10.43 4.35
C GLN A 68 -12.97 11.32 3.74
N LYS A 69 -11.82 11.46 4.42
CA LYS A 69 -10.69 12.26 3.94
C LYS A 69 -9.77 11.45 3.02
N PHE A 70 -9.74 10.13 3.18
CA PHE A 70 -9.06 9.23 2.27
C PHE A 70 -9.75 9.22 0.91
N LYS A 71 -8.95 9.29 -0.15
CA LYS A 71 -9.43 9.27 -1.54
C LYS A 71 -8.82 8.05 -2.23
N GLY A 72 -9.64 7.29 -2.95
CA GLY A 72 -9.15 6.26 -3.86
C GLY A 72 -8.19 6.84 -4.89
N SER A 73 -7.08 6.15 -5.12
CA SER A 73 -6.13 6.56 -6.14
C SER A 73 -6.76 6.45 -7.53
N ILE A 74 -6.53 7.47 -8.35
CA ILE A 74 -6.88 7.48 -9.77
C ILE A 74 -5.71 7.00 -10.65
N SER A 75 -4.54 6.77 -10.06
CA SER A 75 -3.34 6.26 -10.71
C SER A 75 -3.12 4.80 -10.32
N SER A 76 -2.56 4.01 -11.24
CA SER A 76 -2.05 2.67 -10.93
C SER A 76 -0.92 2.72 -9.91
N THR A 77 -0.10 3.77 -9.95
CA THR A 77 1.01 4.03 -9.03
C THR A 77 0.83 5.43 -8.43
N PRO A 78 0.24 5.56 -7.22
CA PRO A 78 0.14 6.84 -6.55
C PRO A 78 1.53 7.33 -6.10
N GLN A 79 1.71 8.65 -6.07
CA GLN A 79 3.00 9.28 -5.79
C GLN A 79 2.89 10.32 -4.66
N THR A 80 3.99 10.52 -3.91
CA THR A 80 4.15 11.65 -3.00
C THR A 80 4.47 12.93 -3.79
N LYS A 81 3.44 13.56 -4.37
CA LYS A 81 3.61 14.69 -5.30
C LYS A 81 4.37 15.88 -4.73
N ASN A 82 4.31 16.10 -3.42
CA ASN A 82 4.97 17.19 -2.73
C ASN A 82 6.15 16.66 -1.89
N LEU A 83 7.33 17.22 -2.11
CA LEU A 83 8.56 16.85 -1.40
C LEU A 83 8.47 17.21 0.08
N ASN A 84 9.08 16.38 0.94
CA ASN A 84 9.13 16.58 2.40
C ASN A 84 7.74 16.74 3.05
N LYS A 85 6.68 16.24 2.40
CA LYS A 85 5.33 16.16 2.95
C LYS A 85 5.05 14.76 3.43
N THR A 86 4.12 14.65 4.37
CA THR A 86 3.65 13.36 4.87
C THR A 86 2.40 12.96 4.12
N TYR A 87 2.38 11.72 3.65
CA TYR A 87 1.23 11.10 3.01
C TYR A 87 0.85 9.85 3.80
N TRP A 88 -0.44 9.68 4.02
CA TRP A 88 -1.01 8.47 4.57
C TRP A 88 -1.60 7.66 3.43
N PHE A 89 -1.21 6.40 3.33
CA PHE A 89 -1.78 5.42 2.42
C PHE A 89 -2.45 4.33 3.22
N ARG A 90 -3.49 3.73 2.66
CA ARG A 90 -4.10 2.52 3.24
C ARG A 90 -4.54 1.55 2.17
N ILE A 91 -4.45 0.27 2.50
CA ILE A 91 -4.94 -0.86 1.69
C ILE A 91 -5.76 -1.80 2.56
N LYS A 92 -6.64 -2.57 1.93
CA LYS A 92 -7.44 -3.59 2.60
C LYS A 92 -7.08 -4.98 2.10
N ILE A 93 -6.74 -5.84 3.04
CA ILE A 93 -6.41 -7.24 2.79
C ILE A 93 -7.41 -8.09 3.54
N LYS A 94 -8.02 -9.05 2.85
CA LYS A 94 -8.86 -10.07 3.48
C LYS A 94 -8.03 -11.32 3.73
N ASN A 95 -7.97 -11.71 4.99
CA ASN A 95 -7.33 -12.96 5.38
C ASN A 95 -8.15 -14.14 4.85
N ASN A 96 -7.46 -15.24 4.60
CA ASN A 96 -8.05 -16.47 4.11
C ASN A 96 -7.45 -17.63 4.89
N GLU A 97 -8.19 -18.11 5.89
CA GLU A 97 -7.87 -19.27 6.73
C GLU A 97 -7.51 -20.55 5.96
N LYS A 98 -7.93 -20.67 4.69
CA LYS A 98 -7.57 -21.80 3.82
C LYS A 98 -6.22 -21.62 3.13
N ALA A 99 -5.73 -20.38 2.99
CA ALA A 99 -4.44 -20.11 2.41
C ALA A 99 -3.34 -20.54 3.39
N ARG A 100 -2.42 -21.37 2.90
CA ARG A 100 -1.35 -22.00 3.69
C ARG A 100 0.01 -21.39 3.40
N LYS A 101 0.16 -20.70 2.27
CA LYS A 101 1.42 -20.04 1.92
C LYS A 101 1.61 -18.80 2.80
N PRO A 102 2.86 -18.51 3.23
CA PRO A 102 3.17 -17.22 3.83
C PRO A 102 3.14 -16.13 2.75
N PHE A 103 2.58 -14.97 3.10
CA PHE A 103 2.53 -13.79 2.24
C PHE A 103 3.28 -12.63 2.87
N LEU A 104 3.74 -11.71 2.04
CA LEU A 104 4.35 -10.45 2.43
C LEU A 104 3.86 -9.31 1.53
N LEU A 105 3.86 -8.10 2.07
CA LEU A 105 3.77 -6.88 1.30
C LEU A 105 5.18 -6.39 0.98
N GLU A 106 5.39 -6.00 -0.26
CA GLU A 106 6.63 -5.39 -0.74
C GLU A 106 6.33 -3.96 -1.20
N PHE A 107 7.13 -3.00 -0.73
CA PHE A 107 7.23 -1.67 -1.30
C PHE A 107 8.31 -1.69 -2.36
N PHE A 108 7.92 -1.56 -3.62
CA PHE A 108 8.82 -1.76 -4.75
C PHE A 108 9.75 -0.57 -5.03
N ASP A 109 9.48 0.59 -4.43
CA ASP A 109 10.36 1.75 -4.46
C ASP A 109 11.30 1.71 -3.25
N GLN A 110 12.54 1.31 -3.50
CA GLN A 110 13.60 1.20 -2.49
C GLN A 110 14.20 2.54 -2.05
N THR A 111 13.78 3.65 -2.67
CA THR A 111 14.37 4.99 -2.46
C THR A 111 13.53 5.88 -1.56
N ILE A 112 12.51 5.31 -0.92
CA ILE A 112 11.65 6.05 0.01
C ILE A 112 12.39 6.27 1.33
N ASP A 113 12.54 7.52 1.75
CA ASP A 113 13.30 7.87 2.96
C ASP A 113 12.71 7.25 4.22
N GLN A 114 11.40 7.41 4.43
CA GLN A 114 10.70 6.99 5.64
C GLN A 114 9.34 6.37 5.30
N ILE A 115 9.13 5.15 5.78
CA ILE A 115 7.85 4.45 5.76
C ILE A 115 7.57 3.96 7.18
N THR A 116 6.57 4.50 7.84
CA THR A 116 6.03 3.90 9.08
C THR A 116 4.81 3.08 8.71
N ALA A 117 4.91 1.77 8.83
CA ALA A 117 3.82 0.84 8.59
C ALA A 117 3.10 0.49 9.89
N TYR A 118 1.78 0.55 9.86
CA TYR A 118 0.89 0.12 10.91
C TYR A 118 0.21 -1.16 10.44
N ILE A 119 0.62 -2.27 11.05
CA ILE A 119 0.26 -3.62 10.67
C ILE A 119 -0.81 -4.14 11.66
N PRO A 120 -2.01 -4.50 11.19
CA PRO A 120 -3.06 -5.04 12.07
C PRO A 120 -2.59 -6.34 12.75
N GLN A 121 -2.99 -6.54 14.00
CA GLN A 121 -2.74 -7.76 14.79
C GLN A 121 -4.07 -8.41 15.19
N SER A 122 -4.02 -9.65 15.68
CA SER A 122 -5.20 -10.47 16.05
C SER A 122 -6.04 -9.86 17.19
N ASP A 123 -5.45 -9.00 18.01
CA ASP A 123 -6.07 -8.31 19.16
C ASP A 123 -6.66 -6.93 18.82
N GLN A 124 -6.80 -6.61 17.52
CA GLN A 124 -7.20 -5.29 17.00
C GLN A 124 -6.21 -4.14 17.28
N LEU A 125 -5.04 -4.46 17.85
CA LEU A 125 -3.92 -3.53 17.94
C LEU A 125 -3.15 -3.50 16.61
N TYR A 126 -2.18 -2.59 16.57
CA TYR A 126 -1.33 -2.38 15.41
C TYR A 126 0.13 -2.50 15.84
N LYS A 127 0.86 -3.39 15.16
CA LYS A 127 2.32 -3.42 15.22
C LYS A 127 2.86 -2.29 14.34
N ILE A 128 3.85 -1.56 14.85
CA ILE A 128 4.49 -0.47 14.11
C ILE A 128 5.84 -0.95 13.61
N GLU A 129 6.09 -0.79 12.32
CA GLU A 129 7.39 -1.06 11.69
C GLU A 129 7.89 0.19 10.99
N ASN A 130 9.16 0.52 11.20
CA ASN A 130 9.81 1.67 10.55
C ASN A 130 10.78 1.15 9.49
N LEU A 131 10.49 1.49 8.24
CA LEU A 131 11.22 1.14 7.04
C LEU A 131 11.66 2.43 6.33
N GLY A 132 12.36 2.30 5.22
CA GLY A 132 12.88 3.42 4.45
C GLY A 132 14.41 3.46 4.39
N ASP A 133 14.96 4.13 3.39
CA ASP A 133 16.39 4.11 3.08
C ASP A 133 17.24 5.01 3.97
N ALA A 134 16.60 5.91 4.73
CA ALA A 134 17.27 6.68 5.77
C ALA A 134 17.61 5.84 7.01
N ASN A 135 17.11 4.60 7.10
CA ASN A 135 17.49 3.63 8.11
C ASN A 135 18.65 2.74 7.61
N ALA A 136 19.52 2.32 8.53
CA ALA A 136 20.62 1.41 8.19
C ALA A 136 20.10 0.09 7.58
N PHE A 137 20.76 -0.40 6.53
CA PHE A 137 20.33 -1.57 5.78
C PHE A 137 20.15 -2.83 6.65
N ASN A 138 21.00 -3.02 7.66
CA ASN A 138 20.93 -4.15 8.59
C ASN A 138 19.74 -4.10 9.56
N LYS A 139 18.98 -3.00 9.60
CA LYS A 139 17.73 -2.90 10.37
C LYS A 139 16.52 -3.37 9.60
N ARG A 140 16.66 -3.71 8.30
CA ARG A 140 15.55 -4.24 7.50
C ARG A 140 15.14 -5.61 8.02
N LEU A 141 13.83 -5.88 8.02
CA LEU A 141 13.27 -7.18 8.44
C LEU A 141 13.74 -8.33 7.55
N ILE A 142 13.85 -8.06 6.25
CA ILE A 142 14.40 -8.95 5.25
C ILE A 142 15.56 -8.21 4.57
N HIS A 143 16.72 -8.85 4.45
CA HIS A 143 17.89 -8.27 3.77
C HIS A 143 17.71 -8.32 2.25
N HIS A 144 16.80 -7.49 1.77
CA HIS A 144 16.50 -7.31 0.36
C HIS A 144 16.57 -5.83 0.01
N LYS A 145 16.69 -5.53 -1.29
CA LYS A 145 16.86 -4.15 -1.79
C LYS A 145 15.61 -3.30 -1.62
N ASN A 146 14.43 -3.94 -1.64
CA ASN A 146 13.14 -3.31 -1.41
C ASN A 146 12.78 -3.36 0.10
N PHE A 147 11.56 -2.97 0.48
CA PHE A 147 11.08 -3.06 1.86
C PHE A 147 9.91 -4.04 1.99
N GLU A 148 10.04 -5.01 2.88
CA GLU A 148 9.08 -6.09 3.04
C GLU A 148 8.42 -6.10 4.42
N ILE A 149 7.13 -6.43 4.44
CA ILE A 149 6.32 -6.58 5.64
C ILE A 149 5.62 -7.94 5.59
N PRO A 150 5.91 -8.87 6.50
CA PRO A 150 5.17 -10.13 6.60
C PRO A 150 3.68 -9.88 6.86
N VAL A 151 2.82 -10.59 6.12
CA VAL A 151 1.36 -10.52 6.29
C VAL A 151 0.91 -11.64 7.23
N GLN A 152 0.26 -11.28 8.34
CA GLN A 152 -0.35 -12.23 9.26
C GLN A 152 -1.71 -12.67 8.70
N ASN A 153 -1.76 -13.87 8.14
CA ASN A 153 -2.97 -14.45 7.56
C ASN A 153 -3.73 -15.29 8.61
N GLU A 154 -4.33 -14.61 9.59
CA GLU A 154 -5.10 -15.26 10.66
C GLU A 154 -6.59 -14.95 10.51
N GLY A 155 -7.43 -16.00 10.53
CA GLY A 155 -8.88 -15.87 10.40
C GLY A 155 -9.34 -15.54 8.97
N ASN A 156 -10.47 -14.85 8.86
CA ASN A 156 -11.13 -14.56 7.58
C ASN A 156 -11.62 -13.10 7.49
N ASP A 157 -11.09 -12.25 8.36
CA ASP A 157 -11.47 -10.84 8.46
C ASP A 157 -10.74 -9.98 7.42
N ALA A 158 -11.40 -8.89 7.03
CA ALA A 158 -10.77 -7.84 6.24
C ALA A 158 -10.08 -6.84 7.17
N GLN A 159 -8.76 -6.70 7.00
CA GLN A 159 -7.92 -5.84 7.81
C GLN A 159 -7.38 -4.66 6.98
N VAL A 160 -7.23 -3.51 7.63
CA VAL A 160 -6.72 -2.29 7.00
C VAL A 160 -5.28 -2.07 7.44
N TYR A 161 -4.38 -1.98 6.47
CA TYR A 161 -2.98 -1.60 6.67
C TYR A 161 -2.85 -0.12 6.38
N TYR A 162 -2.08 0.58 7.22
CA TYR A 162 -1.81 2.01 7.03
C TYR A 162 -0.31 2.24 6.89
N PHE A 163 0.05 3.20 6.04
CA PHE A 163 1.44 3.56 5.78
C PHE A 163 1.57 5.06 5.81
N LYS A 164 2.45 5.55 6.68
CA LYS A 164 2.84 6.95 6.74
C LYS A 164 4.16 7.09 6.00
N ILE A 165 4.14 7.84 4.90
CA ILE A 165 5.28 7.98 3.99
C ILE A 165 5.71 9.45 3.95
N SER A 166 7.01 9.69 4.07
CA SER A 166 7.62 10.99 3.81
C SER A 166 9.00 10.78 3.19
N SER A 167 9.29 11.53 2.13
CA SER A 167 10.57 11.45 1.41
C SER A 167 10.99 12.82 0.90
N SER A 168 12.29 13.00 0.77
CA SER A 168 12.92 14.18 0.16
C SER A 168 12.76 14.22 -1.37
N GLN A 169 12.39 13.09 -1.98
CA GLN A 169 12.09 12.96 -3.40
C GLN A 169 10.65 12.51 -3.64
N ILE A 170 10.19 12.60 -4.90
CA ILE A 170 8.91 12.01 -5.28
C ILE A 170 9.07 10.50 -5.23
N SER A 171 8.25 9.85 -4.41
CA SER A 171 8.24 8.41 -4.23
C SER A 171 7.05 7.78 -4.94
N ASP A 172 7.29 6.66 -5.60
CA ASP A 172 6.26 5.82 -6.18
C ASP A 172 5.76 4.82 -5.13
N VAL A 173 4.49 4.91 -4.72
CA VAL A 173 3.92 4.03 -3.70
C VAL A 173 3.36 2.78 -4.37
N ILE A 174 4.28 1.91 -4.79
CA ILE A 174 4.00 0.63 -5.41
C ILE A 174 4.01 -0.44 -4.32
N ILE A 175 2.81 -0.91 -3.95
CA ILE A 175 2.64 -1.96 -2.94
C ILE A 175 2.24 -3.26 -3.64
N VAL A 176 2.93 -4.35 -3.33
CA VAL A 176 2.67 -5.66 -3.93
C VAL A 176 2.48 -6.70 -2.84
N LEU A 177 1.35 -7.41 -2.86
CA LEU A 177 1.15 -8.61 -2.05
C LEU A 177 1.75 -9.80 -2.79
N ARG A 178 2.65 -10.55 -2.16
CA ARG A 178 3.31 -11.71 -2.78
C ARG A 178 3.33 -12.89 -1.83
N SER A 179 3.24 -14.10 -2.39
CA SER A 179 3.67 -15.29 -1.66
C SER A 179 5.19 -15.26 -1.45
N ALA A 180 5.68 -15.74 -0.30
CA ALA A 180 7.11 -15.70 0.00
C ALA A 180 7.93 -16.55 -0.99
N GLU A 181 7.37 -17.67 -1.45
CA GLU A 181 7.98 -18.53 -2.48
C GLU A 181 8.22 -17.74 -3.79
N TRP A 182 7.21 -17.02 -4.27
CA TRP A 182 7.33 -16.21 -5.48
C TRP A 182 8.33 -15.07 -5.29
N PHE A 183 8.29 -14.39 -4.14
CA PHE A 183 9.25 -13.35 -3.80
C PHE A 183 10.71 -13.86 -3.84
N ILE A 184 10.97 -15.02 -3.23
CA ILE A 184 12.32 -15.63 -3.22
C ILE A 184 12.77 -15.96 -4.63
N SER A 185 11.92 -16.61 -5.45
CA SER A 185 12.27 -16.95 -6.83
C SER A 185 12.61 -15.71 -7.65
N TYR A 186 11.74 -14.70 -7.60
CA TYR A 186 11.94 -13.45 -8.32
C TYR A 186 13.22 -12.71 -7.88
N ALA A 187 13.46 -12.60 -6.57
CA ALA A 187 14.64 -11.91 -6.04
C ALA A 187 15.95 -12.62 -6.44
N LEU A 188 15.96 -13.95 -6.44
CA LEU A 188 17.12 -14.73 -6.88
C LEU A 188 17.41 -14.53 -8.37
N ASP A 189 16.39 -14.56 -9.23
CA ASP A 189 16.55 -14.31 -10.67
C ASP A 189 17.08 -12.89 -10.92
N GLU A 190 16.52 -11.89 -10.23
CA GLU A 190 16.95 -10.50 -10.35
C GLU A 190 18.41 -10.30 -9.92
N TYR A 191 18.82 -10.87 -8.78
CA TYR A 191 20.20 -10.79 -8.31
C TYR A 191 21.18 -11.56 -9.20
N PHE A 192 20.74 -12.66 -9.81
CA PHE A 192 21.53 -13.36 -10.80
C PHE A 192 21.81 -12.47 -12.03
N TYR A 193 20.77 -11.80 -12.56
CA TYR A 193 20.94 -10.85 -13.67
C TYR A 193 21.82 -9.65 -13.30
N PHE A 194 21.68 -9.12 -12.08
CA PHE A 194 22.60 -8.08 -11.59
C PHE A 194 24.03 -8.57 -11.48
N GLY A 195 24.25 -9.81 -11.02
CA GLY A 195 25.57 -10.42 -11.00
C GLY A 195 26.22 -10.46 -12.39
N ILE A 196 25.47 -10.85 -13.41
CA ILE A 196 25.95 -10.83 -14.81
C ILE A 196 26.24 -9.38 -15.26
N PHE A 197 25.31 -8.46 -15.02
CA PHE A 197 25.44 -7.06 -15.41
C PHE A 197 26.68 -6.40 -14.81
N TYR A 198 26.87 -6.49 -13.49
CA TYR A 198 28.04 -5.95 -12.80
C TYR A 198 29.32 -6.69 -13.16
N GLY A 199 29.25 -7.99 -13.44
CA GLY A 199 30.37 -8.76 -13.97
C GLY A 199 30.88 -8.23 -15.31
N MET A 200 29.98 -7.89 -16.24
CA MET A 200 30.36 -7.29 -17.52
C MET A 200 31.00 -5.91 -17.35
N ILE A 201 30.44 -5.05 -16.47
CA ILE A 201 31.04 -3.75 -16.14
C ILE A 201 32.47 -3.94 -15.62
N LEU A 202 32.65 -4.89 -14.71
CA LEU A 202 33.94 -5.17 -14.10
C LEU A 202 34.97 -5.67 -15.14
N VAL A 203 34.56 -6.52 -16.09
CA VAL A 203 35.43 -6.92 -17.23
C VAL A 203 35.83 -5.72 -18.07
N PHE A 204 34.90 -4.82 -18.41
CA PHE A 204 35.22 -3.61 -19.16
C PHE A 204 36.12 -2.66 -18.37
N SER A 205 35.90 -2.50 -17.07
CA SER A 205 36.76 -1.71 -16.21
C SER A 205 38.18 -2.26 -16.15
N PHE A 206 38.36 -3.58 -16.05
CA PHE A 206 39.70 -4.18 -16.10
C PHE A 206 40.36 -4.09 -17.47
N TYR A 207 39.59 -4.30 -18.54
CA TYR A 207 40.10 -4.11 -19.90
C TYR A 207 40.62 -2.68 -20.09
N ASN A 208 39.86 -1.68 -19.64
CA ASN A 208 40.26 -0.28 -19.74
C ASN A 208 41.40 0.11 -18.81
N LEU A 209 41.58 -0.58 -17.68
CA LEU A 209 42.68 -0.31 -16.75
C LEU A 209 44.03 -0.85 -17.26
N ILE A 210 44.01 -1.95 -18.03
CA ILE A 210 45.22 -2.62 -18.55
C ILE A 210 45.70 -1.97 -19.86
N MET A 211 44.79 -1.40 -20.64
CA MET A 211 45.06 -0.75 -21.93
C MET A 211 45.35 0.74 -21.75
#